data_AF-A0A963UIR0-F1
#
_entry.id   AF-A0A963UIR0-F1
#
_cell.length_a   1.000
_cell.length_b   1.000
_cell.length_c   1.000
_cell.angle_alpha   90.00
_cell.angle_beta   90.00
_cell.angle_gamma   90.00
#
_symmetry.space_group_name_H-M   'P 1'
#
loop_
_entity.id
_entity.type
_entity.pdbx_description
1 polymer ?
#
loop_
_entity_poly.entity_id
_entity_poly.type
_entity_poly.pdbx_seq_one_letter_code
_entity_poly.pdbx_strand_id
1 'polypeptide(L)' 'MGIRSVLVAMLGIAVAGGSAYGAREYLDQSRAVAATDPAAALVTVVVAGRDIPFGQPIQPQMLQVLSWPR' A
#
# COMPACT_ATOMS: atom_id res chain seq x y z
N MET A 1 -0.63 41.41 27.12
CA MET A 1 -0.05 40.11 26.71
C MET A 1 -0.99 39.19 25.89
N GLY A 2 -2.30 39.47 25.77
CA GLY A 2 -3.25 38.48 25.21
C GLY A 2 -3.18 38.23 23.70
N ILE A 3 -3.34 39.26 22.86
CA ILE A 3 -3.61 39.06 21.42
C ILE A 3 -2.40 38.57 20.62
N ARG A 4 -1.19 39.08 20.94
CA ARG A 4 0.04 38.75 20.20
C ARG A 4 0.45 37.29 20.39
N SER A 5 0.29 36.74 21.60
CA SER A 5 0.58 35.32 21.86
C SER A 5 -0.43 34.40 21.20
N VAL A 6 -1.72 34.78 21.16
CA VAL A 6 -2.74 33.99 20.44
C VAL A 6 -2.45 33.94 18.94
N LEU A 7 -2.06 35.07 18.33
CA LEU A 7 -1.69 35.11 16.91
C LEU A 7 -0.46 34.25 16.61
N VAL A 8 0.55 34.25 17.48
CA VAL A 8 1.73 33.40 17.31
C VAL A 8 1.40 31.92 17.47
N ALA A 9 0.53 31.57 18.42
CA ALA A 9 0.07 30.19 18.60
C ALA A 9 -0.73 29.70 17.37
N MET A 10 -1.64 30.53 16.86
CA MET A 10 -2.40 30.25 15.63
C MET A 10 -1.48 30.08 14.41
N LEU A 11 -0.47 30.92 14.28
CA LEU A 11 0.52 30.80 13.20
C LEU A 11 1.31 29.49 13.32
N GLY A 12 1.71 29.10 14.52
CA GLY A 12 2.39 27.82 14.76
C GLY A 12 1.53 26.61 14.37
N ILE A 13 0.25 26.63 14.75
CA ILE A 13 -0.71 25.58 14.37
C ILE A 13 -0.90 25.54 12.85
N ALA A 14 -1.03 26.71 12.20
CA ALA A 14 -1.20 26.79 10.75
C ALA A 14 0.02 26.23 9.99
N VAL A 15 1.24 26.56 10.43
CA VAL A 15 2.47 26.04 9.84
C VAL A 15 2.58 24.54 10.03
N ALA A 16 2.41 24.04 11.27
CA ALA A 16 2.49 22.61 11.56
C ALA A 16 1.42 21.80 10.80
N GLY A 17 0.18 22.29 10.80
CA GLY A 17 -0.93 21.66 10.08
C GLY A 17 -0.72 21.66 8.56
N GLY A 18 -0.30 22.79 7.99
CA GLY A 18 -0.02 22.92 6.56
C GLY A 18 1.12 22.01 6.11
N SER A 19 2.21 21.93 6.88
CA SER A 19 3.33 21.03 6.60
C SER A 19 2.94 19.56 6.69
N ALA A 20 2.19 19.16 7.73
CA ALA A 20 1.73 17.78 7.86
C ALA A 20 0.77 17.38 6.73
N TYR A 21 -0.14 18.28 6.34
CA TYR A 21 -1.06 18.05 5.23
C TYR A 21 -0.32 17.92 3.89
N GLY A 22 0.60 18.85 3.58
CA GLY A 22 1.41 18.80 2.36
C GLY A 22 2.32 17.57 2.29
N ALA A 23 2.94 17.19 3.41
CA ALA A 23 3.75 15.97 3.48
C ALA A 23 2.91 14.71 3.26
N ARG A 24 1.70 14.64 3.83
CA ARG A 24 0.77 13.54 3.59
C ARG A 24 0.42 13.42 2.11
N GLU A 25 0.04 14.52 1.48
CA GLU A 25 -0.33 14.54 0.06
C GLU A 25 0.84 14.08 -0.82
N TYR A 26 2.05 14.58 -0.55
CA TYR A 26 3.25 14.17 -1.27
C TYR A 26 3.55 12.66 -1.14
N LEU A 27 3.36 12.11 0.06
CA LEU A 27 3.54 10.69 0.33
C LEU A 27 2.44 9.83 -0.30
N ASP A 28 1.18 10.27 -0.27
CA ASP A 28 0.05 9.57 -0.88
C ASP A 28 0.18 9.58 -2.42
N GLN A 29 0.65 10.68 -3.03
CA GLN A 29 0.90 10.76 -4.47
C GLN A 29 2.08 9.89 -4.92
N SER A 30 3.07 9.69 -4.05
CA SER A 30 4.21 8.80 -4.28
C SER A 30 3.89 7.33 -3.97
N ARG A 31 2.70 7.04 -3.44
CA ARG A 31 2.29 5.70 -3.09
C ARG A 31 1.86 4.98 -4.37
N ALA A 32 2.64 3.99 -4.79
CA ALA A 32 2.21 3.04 -5.80
C ALA A 32 1.03 2.22 -5.25
N VAL A 33 -0.18 2.71 -5.46
CA VAL A 33 -1.39 1.91 -5.27
C VAL A 33 -1.45 0.97 -6.45
N ALA A 34 -1.39 -0.34 -6.20
CA ALA A 34 -1.62 -1.33 -7.23
C ALA A 34 -3.01 -1.07 -7.82
N ALA A 35 -3.05 -0.58 -9.06
CA ALA A 35 -4.29 -0.39 -9.79
C ALA A 35 -4.86 -1.79 -10.09
N THR A 36 -5.73 -2.28 -9.21
CA THR A 36 -6.53 -3.46 -9.51
C THR A 36 -7.54 -3.05 -10.56
N ASP A 37 -7.27 -3.39 -11.82
CA ASP A 37 -8.23 -3.23 -12.90
C ASP A 37 -9.43 -4.15 -12.63
N PRO A 38 -10.63 -3.60 -12.36
CA PRO A 38 -11.81 -4.42 -12.09
C PRO A 38 -12.28 -5.23 -13.31
N ALA A 39 -11.78 -4.89 -14.51
CA ALA A 39 -12.02 -5.62 -15.75
C ALA A 39 -10.85 -6.52 -16.16
N ALA A 40 -9.79 -6.62 -15.34
CA ALA A 40 -8.70 -7.56 -15.60
C ALA A 40 -9.27 -8.98 -15.62
N ALA A 41 -9.13 -9.65 -16.76
CA ALA A 41 -9.55 -11.05 -16.83
C ALA A 41 -8.56 -11.86 -15.99
N LEU A 42 -9.09 -12.50 -14.95
CA LEU A 42 -8.31 -13.34 -14.06
C LEU A 42 -8.10 -14.71 -14.71
N VAL A 43 -6.86 -15.17 -14.71
CA VAL A 43 -6.51 -16.53 -15.12
C VAL A 43 -6.23 -17.39 -13.89
N THR A 44 -6.59 -18.67 -13.97
CA THR A 44 -6.31 -19.64 -12.92
C THR A 44 -4.87 -20.09 -13.04
N VAL A 45 -4.06 -19.86 -12.01
CA VAL A 45 -2.67 -20.33 -11.94
C VAL A 45 -2.48 -21.29 -10.77
N VAL A 46 -1.54 -22.22 -10.95
CA VAL A 46 -1.12 -23.18 -9.91
C VAL A 46 0.27 -22.78 -9.44
N VAL A 47 0.42 -22.52 -8.15
CA VAL A 47 1.68 -22.11 -7.52
C VAL A 47 2.08 -23.09 -6.42
N ALA A 48 3.34 -23.04 -6.00
CA ALA A 48 3.79 -23.78 -4.82
C ALA A 48 3.26 -23.09 -3.56
N GLY A 49 2.56 -23.82 -2.70
CA GLY A 49 2.09 -23.33 -1.41
C GLY A 49 3.15 -23.40 -0.30
N ARG A 50 4.31 -24.01 -0.60
CA ARG A 50 5.49 -24.13 0.27
C ARG A 50 6.72 -24.43 -0.59
N ASP A 51 7.91 -24.34 0.00
CA ASP A 51 9.13 -24.77 -0.67
C ASP A 51 9.11 -26.28 -1.00
N ILE A 52 9.44 -26.60 -2.24
CA ILE A 52 9.52 -27.97 -2.77
C ILE A 52 10.99 -28.24 -3.13
N PRO A 53 11.70 -29.10 -2.39
CA PRO A 53 13.08 -29.45 -2.70
C PRO A 53 13.21 -30.07 -4.09
N PHE A 54 14.32 -29.76 -4.77
CA PHE A 54 14.61 -30.33 -6.08
C PHE A 54 14.72 -31.86 -6.01
N GLY A 55 14.15 -32.55 -7.00
CA GLY A 55 14.12 -34.01 -7.07
C GLY A 55 13.02 -34.67 -6.23
N GLN A 56 12.25 -33.90 -5.45
CA GLN A 56 11.12 -34.44 -4.69
C GLN A 56 9.84 -34.51 -5.55
N PRO A 57 9.03 -35.59 -5.48
CA PRO A 57 7.78 -35.67 -6.21
C PRO A 57 6.77 -34.63 -5.72
N ILE A 58 6.18 -33.89 -6.66
CA ILE A 58 5.14 -32.89 -6.40
C ILE A 58 3.85 -33.60 -5.99
N GLN A 59 3.29 -33.21 -4.85
CA GLN A 59 2.03 -33.76 -4.36
C GLN A 59 0.94 -32.69 -4.35
N PRO A 60 -0.35 -33.05 -4.49
CA PRO A 60 -1.45 -32.08 -4.56
C PRO A 60 -1.49 -31.10 -3.37
N GLN A 61 -1.21 -31.60 -2.16
CA GLN A 61 -1.16 -30.80 -0.93
C GLN A 61 -0.02 -29.77 -0.86
N MET A 62 0.91 -29.77 -1.82
CA MET A 62 2.01 -28.82 -1.92
C MET A 62 1.67 -27.64 -2.84
N LEU A 63 0.56 -27.72 -3.56
CA LEU A 63 0.14 -26.74 -4.57
C LEU A 63 -1.02 -25.90 -4.06
N GLN A 64 -1.08 -24.66 -4.54
CA GLN A 64 -2.19 -23.75 -4.30
C GLN A 64 -2.68 -23.22 -5.64
N VAL A 65 -4.00 -23.11 -5.78
CA VAL A 65 -4.65 -22.51 -6.93
C VAL A 65 -5.06 -21.09 -6.56
N LEU A 66 -4.68 -20.12 -7.38
CA LEU A 66 -5.06 -18.73 -7.19
C LEU A 66 -5.43 -18.06 -8.51
N SER A 67 -6.26 -17.03 -8.41
CA SER A 67 -6.60 -16.16 -9.53
C SER A 67 -5.51 -15.10 -9.69
N TRP A 68 -4.93 -15.01 -10.89
CA TRP A 68 -3.87 -14.06 -11.20
C TRP A 68 -4.29 -13.16 -12.37
N PRO A 69 -3.98 -11.86 -12.35
CA PRO A 69 -4.20 -11.01 -13.50
C PRO A 69 -3.34 -11.46 -14.69
N ARG A 70 -3.95 -11.55 -15.88
CA ARG A 70 -3.25 -11.88 -17.14
C ARG A 70 -2.19 -10.87 -17.54
#